data_AF-A0A2M7AL85-F1
#
_entry.id   AF-A0A2M7AL85-F1
#
_cell.length_a   1.000
_cell.length_b   1.000
_cell.length_c   1.000
_cell.angle_alpha   90.00
_cell.angle_beta   90.00
_cell.angle_gamma   90.00
#
_symmetry.space_group_name_H-M   'P 1'
#
loop_
_entity.id
_entity.type
_entity.pdbx_description
1 polymer ?
#
loop_
_entity_poly.entity_id
_entity_poly.type
_entity_poly.pdbx_seq_one_letter_code
_entity_poly.pdbx_strand_id
1 'polypeptide(L)'
;MFAKKIGIDLGTANSLVYLVGKGIVLQEPTVVAITAEDNKVVAIGSQAREMLGRTPANIITSRPMRDGVIADYIVTEAMLRYFLDKICGRSRFFK
;
A
#
# COMPACT_ATOMS: atom_id res chain seq x y z
N MET A 1 -8.86 -19.31 -15.14
CA MET A 1 -8.74 -17.85 -14.93
C MET A 1 -7.33 -17.45 -15.32
N PHE A 2 -7.15 -16.58 -16.31
CA PHE A 2 -5.82 -16.14 -16.73
C PHE A 2 -5.19 -15.32 -15.59
N ALA A 3 -3.92 -15.58 -15.28
CA ALA A 3 -3.17 -14.80 -14.30
C ALA A 3 -3.11 -13.33 -14.73
N LYS A 4 -3.47 -12.40 -13.83
CA LYS A 4 -3.32 -10.96 -14.08
C LYS A 4 -1.83 -10.63 -14.11
N LYS A 5 -1.36 -9.96 -15.16
CA LYS A 5 0.02 -9.46 -15.26
C LYS A 5 0.07 -8.03 -14.71
N ILE A 6 0.80 -7.84 -13.62
CA ILE A 6 0.85 -6.59 -12.85
C ILE A 6 2.29 -6.09 -12.80
N GLY A 7 2.49 -4.80 -13.05
CA GLY A 7 3.73 -4.08 -12.74
C GLY A 7 3.48 -3.13 -11.57
N ILE A 8 4.40 -3.08 -10.61
CA ILE A 8 4.33 -2.17 -9.46
C ILE A 8 5.61 -1.33 -9.45
N ASP A 9 5.44 -0.01 -9.48
CA ASP A 9 6.50 0.94 -9.18
C ASP A 9 6.35 1.34 -7.71
N LEU A 10 7.34 0.98 -6.89
CA LEU A 10 7.40 1.28 -5.45
C LEU A 10 8.35 2.47 -5.22
N GLY A 11 7.91 3.67 -5.57
CA GLY A 11 8.69 4.87 -5.35
C GLY A 11 8.73 5.28 -3.87
N THR A 12 9.76 6.03 -3.49
CA THR A 12 9.88 6.61 -2.13
C THR A 12 8.74 7.60 -1.81
N ALA A 13 8.22 8.29 -2.82
CA ALA A 13 7.14 9.26 -2.65
C ALA A 13 5.77 8.75 -3.09
N ASN A 14 5.71 8.04 -4.22
CA ASN A 14 4.46 7.56 -4.81
C ASN A 14 4.64 6.13 -5.32
N SER A 15 3.56 5.37 -5.26
CA SER A 15 3.45 4.03 -5.83
C SER A 15 2.47 4.03 -6.99
N LEU A 16 2.83 3.32 -8.07
CA LEU A 16 1.98 3.12 -9.24
C LEU A 16 1.74 1.62 -9.43
N VAL A 17 0.53 1.27 -9.87
CA VAL A 17 0.26 -0.09 -10.33
C VAL A 17 -0.26 -0.06 -11.75
N TYR A 18 0.42 -0.82 -12.61
CA TYR A 18 0.06 -1.04 -14.01
C TYR A 18 -0.54 -2.43 -14.19
N LEU A 19 -1.65 -2.51 -14.92
CA LEU A 19 -2.26 -3.77 -15.33
C LEU A 19 -2.25 -3.88 -16.85
N VAL A 20 -1.70 -4.99 -17.37
CA VAL A 20 -1.64 -5.25 -18.82
C VAL A 20 -3.05 -5.18 -19.42
N GLY A 21 -3.20 -4.38 -20.47
CA GLY A 21 -4.47 -4.14 -21.16
C GLY A 21 -5.37 -3.10 -20.51
N LYS A 22 -5.03 -2.55 -19.34
CA LYS A 22 -5.75 -1.43 -18.70
C LYS A 22 -4.94 -0.16 -18.51
N GLY A 23 -3.61 -0.27 -18.42
CA GLY A 23 -2.76 0.88 -18.10
C GLY A 23 -2.52 1.03 -16.60
N ILE A 24 -2.27 2.27 -16.16
CA ILE A 24 -2.12 2.61 -14.74
C ILE A 24 -3.51 2.54 -14.08
N VAL A 25 -3.66 1.65 -13.10
CA VAL A 25 -4.92 1.40 -12.37
C VAL A 25 -4.88 1.91 -10.94
N LEU A 26 -3.71 2.29 -10.43
CA LEU A 26 -3.53 2.87 -9.11
C LEU A 26 -2.37 3.86 -9.13
N GLN A 27 -2.56 5.00 -8.49
CA GLN A 27 -1.53 6.01 -8.22
C GLN A 27 -1.79 6.60 -6.83
N GLU A 28 -0.94 6.27 -5.86
CA GLU A 28 -1.11 6.66 -4.45
C GLU A 28 0.22 7.11 -3.85
N PRO A 29 0.22 8.05 -2.89
CA PRO A 29 1.39 8.31 -2.06
C PRO A 29 1.93 7.03 -1.39
N THR A 30 3.26 6.88 -1.27
CA THR A 30 3.89 5.77 -0.55
C THR A 30 3.88 6.05 0.96
N VAL A 31 2.67 6.13 1.51
CA VAL A 31 2.41 6.42 2.92
C VAL A 31 1.37 5.42 3.43
N VAL A 32 1.60 4.89 4.62
CA VAL A 32 0.73 3.94 5.29
C VAL A 32 0.47 4.42 6.71
N ALA A 33 -0.80 4.35 7.14
CA ALA A 33 -1.19 4.53 8.52
C ALA A 33 -1.52 3.16 9.11
N ILE A 34 -0.87 2.81 10.22
CA ILE A 34 -1.06 1.54 10.93
C ILE A 34 -1.37 1.78 12.40
N THR A 35 -2.01 0.83 13.05
CA THR A 35 -2.12 0.78 14.51
C THR A 35 -0.75 0.46 15.13
N ALA A 36 -0.42 1.10 16.25
CA ALA A 36 0.85 0.91 16.94
C ALA A 36 0.96 -0.46 17.65
N GLU A 37 -0.16 -1.11 17.96
CA GLU A 37 -0.22 -2.36 18.73
C GLU A 37 0.04 -3.60 17.86
N ASP A 38 -0.59 -3.68 16.68
CA ASP A 38 -0.61 -4.88 15.83
C ASP A 38 -0.25 -4.60 14.36
N ASN A 39 0.24 -3.39 14.03
CA ASN A 39 0.61 -2.97 12.67
C ASN A 39 -0.51 -3.14 11.63
N LYS A 40 -1.77 -3.14 12.07
CA LYS A 40 -2.93 -3.26 11.19
C LYS A 40 -3.08 -2.00 10.36
N VAL A 41 -3.20 -2.17 9.05
CA VAL A 41 -3.46 -1.07 8.13
C VAL A 41 -4.78 -0.38 8.47
N VAL A 42 -4.69 0.91 8.78
CA VAL A 42 -5.83 1.82 8.96
C VAL A 42 -6.15 2.53 7.65
N ALA A 43 -5.13 3.04 6.98
CA ALA A 43 -5.25 3.75 5.71
C ALA A 43 -3.97 3.62 4.89
N ILE A 44 -4.07 3.77 3.57
CA ILE A 44 -2.94 3.79 2.64
C ILE A 44 -3.11 4.95 1.67
N GLY A 45 -2.00 5.48 1.17
CA GLY A 45 -2.03 6.44 0.08
C GLY A 45 -2.48 7.80 0.54
N SER A 46 -3.43 8.37 -0.20
CA SER A 46 -3.90 9.73 0.03
C SER A 46 -4.50 9.91 1.43
N GLN A 47 -5.28 8.92 1.89
CA GLN A 47 -5.87 8.92 3.23
C GLN A 47 -4.81 8.85 4.33
N ALA A 48 -3.81 7.98 4.19
CA ALA A 48 -2.70 7.92 5.15
C ALA A 48 -1.87 9.21 5.16
N ARG A 49 -1.67 9.84 3.98
CA ARG A 49 -0.95 11.10 3.86
C ARG A 49 -1.68 12.24 4.58
N GLU A 50 -3.00 12.30 4.52
CA GLU A 50 -3.81 13.31 5.23
C GLU A 50 -3.71 13.18 6.76
N MET A 51 -3.39 11.99 7.25
CA MET A 51 -3.21 11.71 8.67
C MET A 51 -1.84 12.14 9.20
N LEU A 52 -0.86 12.46 8.35
CA LEU A 52 0.49 12.86 8.78
C LEU A 52 0.43 14.06 9.73
N GLY A 53 0.97 13.89 10.94
CA GLY A 53 0.97 14.92 11.98
C GLY A 53 -0.42 15.19 12.59
N ARG A 54 -1.42 14.37 12.28
CA ARG A 54 -2.82 14.47 12.73
C ARG A 54 -3.37 13.14 13.28
N THR A 55 -2.50 12.19 13.57
CA THR A 55 -2.87 10.88 14.11
C THR A 55 -3.09 10.91 15.63
N PRO A 56 -4.08 10.18 16.15
CA PRO A 56 -4.13 9.80 17.55
C PRO A 56 -2.87 9.01 17.97
N ALA A 57 -2.59 8.95 19.28
CA ALA A 57 -1.36 8.34 19.82
C ALA A 57 -1.17 6.86 19.43
N ASN A 58 -2.25 6.13 19.15
CA ASN A 58 -2.21 4.72 18.78
C ASN A 58 -2.11 4.48 17.26
N ILE A 59 -1.99 5.53 16.43
CA ILE A 59 -1.83 5.41 14.98
C ILE A 59 -0.49 6.00 14.55
N ILE A 60 0.29 5.19 13.85
CA ILE A 60 1.58 5.56 13.30
C ILE A 60 1.41 5.74 11.79
N THR A 61 1.84 6.87 11.27
CA THR A 61 1.99 7.08 9.82
C THR A 61 3.45 6.91 9.43
N SER A 62 3.71 6.01 8.48
CA SER A 62 5.05 5.63 8.04
C SER A 62 5.19 5.68 6.52
N ARG A 63 6.42 5.91 6.05
CA ARG A 63 6.82 5.72 4.65
C ARG A 63 7.63 4.43 4.57
N PRO A 64 7.08 3.36 3.98
CA PRO A 64 7.75 2.05 3.95
C PRO A 64 8.96 2.00 3.01
N MET A 65 9.06 2.94 2.07
CA MET A 65 10.18 3.07 1.14
C MET A 65 11.02 4.30 1.49
N ARG A 66 12.35 4.18 1.43
CA ARG A 66 13.30 5.28 1.62
C ARG A 66 14.47 5.12 0.67
N ASP A 67 14.86 6.18 -0.03
CA ASP A 67 16.02 6.21 -0.94
C ASP A 67 16.05 5.02 -1.92
N GLY A 68 14.88 4.63 -2.42
CA GLY A 68 14.71 3.51 -3.37
C GLY A 68 14.75 2.11 -2.75
N VAL A 69 14.92 1.97 -1.43
CA VAL A 69 14.93 0.69 -0.72
C VAL A 69 13.72 0.53 0.18
N ILE A 70 13.39 -0.74 0.49
CA ILE A 70 12.40 -1.08 1.51
C ILE A 70 13.02 -0.77 2.87
N ALA A 71 12.47 0.23 3.56
CA ALA A 71 12.89 0.62 4.90
C ALA A 71 12.13 -0.16 5.98
N ASP A 72 10.92 -0.62 5.67
CA ASP A 72 10.08 -1.42 6.57
C ASP A 72 9.37 -2.53 5.79
N TYR A 73 9.76 -3.78 6.03
CA TYR A 73 9.22 -4.93 5.32
C TYR A 73 7.75 -5.20 5.68
N ILE A 74 7.38 -5.07 6.95
CA ILE A 74 6.02 -5.39 7.43
C ILE A 74 5.02 -4.40 6.83
N VAL A 75 5.36 -3.12 6.85
CA VAL A 75 4.50 -2.06 6.29
C VAL A 75 4.46 -2.14 4.77
N THR A 76 5.58 -2.46 4.11
CA THR A 76 5.60 -2.68 2.64
C THR A 76 4.73 -3.86 2.25
N GLU A 77 4.81 -4.99 2.95
CA GLU A 77 3.99 -6.17 2.66
C GLU A 77 2.50 -5.84 2.79
N ALA A 78 2.12 -5.17 3.88
CA ALA A 78 0.73 -4.78 4.11
C ALA A 78 0.21 -3.82 3.03
N MET A 79 1.05 -2.89 2.56
CA MET A 79 0.75 -1.99 1.46
C MET A 79 0.57 -2.73 0.12
N LEU A 80 1.49 -3.63 -0.21
CA LEU A 80 1.40 -4.43 -1.41
C LEU A 80 0.16 -5.33 -1.41
N ARG A 81 -0.14 -5.98 -0.27
CA ARG A 81 -1.35 -6.79 -0.10
C ARG A 81 -2.61 -5.97 -0.35
N TYR A 82 -2.69 -4.76 0.21
CA TYR A 82 -3.81 -3.85 -0.03
C TYR A 82 -3.94 -3.44 -1.51
N PHE A 83 -2.84 -3.09 -2.19
CA PHE A 83 -2.86 -2.76 -3.62
C PHE A 83 -3.35 -3.94 -4.47
N LEU A 84 -2.84 -5.14 -4.20
CA LEU A 84 -3.24 -6.35 -4.90
C LEU A 84 -4.71 -6.67 -4.64
N ASP A 85 -5.20 -6.59 -3.39
CA ASP A 85 -6.60 -6.82 -3.05
C ASP A 85 -7.54 -5.81 -3.75
N LYS A 86 -7.15 -4.54 -3.80
CA LYS A 86 -7.90 -3.46 -4.48
C LYS A 86 -8.03 -3.70 -6.00
N ILE A 87 -7.01 -4.27 -6.63
CA ILE A 87 -6.94 -4.43 -8.10
C ILE A 87 -7.41 -5.81 -8.58
N CYS A 88 -7.07 -6.85 -7.84
CA CYS A 88 -7.45 -8.22 -8.13
C CYS A 88 -8.88 -8.52 -7.68
N GLY A 89 -9.39 -7.74 -6.72
CA GLY A 89 -10.54 -8.12 -5.90
C GLY A 89 -10.10 -9.12 -4.83
N ARG A 90 -10.78 -9.14 -3.68
CA ARG A 90 -10.59 -10.20 -2.68
C ARG A 90 -10.76 -11.55 -3.38
N SER A 91 -9.68 -12.31 -3.49
CA SER A 91 -9.80 -13.71 -3.86
C SER A 91 -10.65 -14.37 -2.77
N ARG A 92 -11.93 -14.65 -3.06
CA ARG A 92 -12.81 -15.41 -2.16
C ARG A 92 -12.47 -16.91 -2.21
N PHE A 93 -11.21 -17.24 -2.41
CA PHE A 93 -10.75 -18.62 -2.50
C PHE A 93 -9.89 -18.92 -1.28
N PHE A 94 -10.61 -19.50 -0.32
CA PHE A 94 -10.20 -20.20 0.90
C PHE A 94 -9.92 -19.35 2.15
N LYS A 95 -10.50 -19.88 3.23
CA LYS A 95 -10.67 -19.39 4.59
C LYS A 95 -9.53 -19.88 5.45
#